data_AF-A0A919PK04-F1
#
_entry.id   AF-A0A919PK04-F1
#
_cell.length_a   1.000
_cell.length_b   1.000
_cell.length_c   1.000
_cell.angle_alpha   90.00
_cell.angle_beta   90.00
_cell.angle_gamma   90.00
#
_symmetry.space_group_name_H-M   'P 1'
#
loop_
_entity.id
_entity.type
_entity.pdbx_description
1 polymer ?
#
loop_
_entity_poly.entity_id
_entity_poly.type
_entity_poly.pdbx_seq_one_letter_code
_entity_poly.pdbx_strand_id
1 'polypeptide(L)'
;MSSETIYARVPTAMKEAIDTYATERGTKLTSAVVDLLGRGLEAVADEKSINDLLANLARTTAEKADVEAELVTARAQLATLSTFADRAGQRVGTCPSCSKPITGADLFAVTRCPACKQPLTELLAPKAGAVSTLDQREMLLLVGALGAVLAIAYLSTKK
;
A
#
# COMPACT_ATOMS: atom_id res chain seq x y z
N MET A 1 -46.42 33.21 -16.86
CA MET A 1 -45.14 33.56 -16.22
C MET A 1 -45.33 34.91 -15.56
N SER A 2 -45.30 34.98 -14.24
CA SER A 2 -45.22 36.25 -13.53
C SER A 2 -43.78 36.75 -13.62
N SER A 3 -43.58 37.97 -14.11
CA SER A 3 -42.29 38.64 -14.03
C SER A 3 -42.32 39.61 -12.87
N GLU A 4 -41.52 39.36 -11.84
CA GLU A 4 -41.33 40.30 -10.74
C GLU A 4 -40.15 41.23 -11.04
N THR A 5 -40.28 42.51 -10.69
CA THR A 5 -39.26 43.53 -10.99
C THR A 5 -38.39 43.74 -9.76
N ILE A 6 -37.08 43.52 -9.89
CA ILE A 6 -36.12 43.72 -8.80
C ILE A 6 -35.31 44.99 -9.09
N TYR A 7 -35.27 45.92 -8.14
CA TYR A 7 -34.40 47.09 -8.18
C TYR A 7 -33.18 46.86 -7.28
N ALA A 8 -31.98 46.90 -7.87
CA ALA A 8 -30.73 46.73 -7.14
C ALA A 8 -29.76 47.86 -7.47
N ARG A 9 -28.98 48.31 -6.47
CA ARG A 9 -27.83 49.18 -6.70
C ARG A 9 -26.62 48.31 -6.97
N VAL A 10 -26.02 48.48 -8.13
CA VAL A 10 -24.79 47.78 -8.54
C VAL A 10 -23.63 48.76 -8.66
N PRO A 11 -22.41 48.34 -8.31
CA PRO A 11 -21.20 49.13 -8.57
C PRO A 11 -21.06 49.46 -10.06
N THR A 12 -20.48 50.62 -10.37
CA THR A 12 -20.27 51.08 -11.75
C THR A 12 -19.48 50.07 -12.59
N ALA A 13 -18.39 49.51 -12.02
CA ALA A 13 -17.59 48.49 -12.67
C ALA A 13 -18.40 47.23 -13.04
N MET A 14 -19.35 46.83 -12.19
CA MET A 14 -20.21 45.67 -12.46
C MET A 14 -21.22 45.97 -13.57
N LYS A 15 -21.79 47.18 -13.60
CA LYS A 15 -22.66 47.61 -14.68
C LYS A 15 -21.92 47.60 -16.03
N GLU A 16 -20.72 48.17 -16.08
CA GLU A 16 -19.88 48.20 -17.28
C GLU A 16 -19.59 46.78 -17.79
N ALA A 17 -19.23 45.84 -16.91
CA ALA A 17 -18.98 44.46 -17.29
C ALA A 17 -20.23 43.77 -17.89
N ILE A 18 -21.42 44.04 -17.34
CA ILE A 18 -22.68 43.49 -17.85
C ILE A 18 -23.05 44.14 -19.20
N ASP A 19 -22.85 45.45 -19.35
CA ASP A 19 -23.06 46.17 -20.61
C ASP A 19 -22.14 45.60 -21.71
N THR A 20 -20.86 45.35 -21.41
CA THR A 20 -19.92 44.68 -22.33
C THR A 20 -20.41 43.29 -22.71
N TYR A 21 -20.77 42.46 -21.73
CA TYR A 21 -21.28 41.10 -21.97
C TYR A 21 -22.55 41.09 -22.84
N ALA A 22 -23.48 42.01 -22.58
CA ALA A 22 -24.70 42.17 -23.36
C ALA A 22 -24.39 42.53 -24.81
N THR A 23 -23.43 43.44 -25.02
CA THR A 23 -22.99 43.90 -26.34
C THR A 23 -22.31 42.80 -27.13
N GLU A 24 -21.40 42.04 -26.51
CA GLU A 24 -20.68 40.92 -27.14
C GLU A 24 -21.62 39.81 -27.61
N ARG A 25 -22.70 39.56 -26.87
CA ARG A 25 -23.70 38.54 -27.25
C ARG A 25 -24.89 39.08 -28.04
N GLY A 26 -24.95 40.38 -28.31
CA GLY A 26 -26.07 41.01 -29.02
C GLY A 26 -27.41 40.87 -28.27
N THR A 27 -27.37 40.85 -26.93
CA THR A 27 -28.56 40.67 -26.08
C THR A 27 -28.90 41.94 -25.31
N LYS A 28 -30.14 42.03 -24.81
CA LYS A 28 -30.55 43.15 -23.94
C LYS A 28 -29.93 43.01 -22.55
N LEU A 29 -29.65 44.14 -21.90
CA LEU A 29 -29.06 44.19 -20.56
C LEU A 29 -29.79 43.30 -19.55
N THR A 30 -31.12 43.31 -19.55
CA THR A 30 -31.93 42.50 -18.63
C THR A 30 -31.76 41.00 -18.88
N SER A 31 -31.62 40.58 -20.14
CA SER A 31 -31.37 39.18 -20.49
C SER A 31 -29.97 38.75 -20.07
N ALA A 32 -28.98 39.63 -20.25
CA ALA A 32 -27.61 39.39 -19.80
C ALA A 32 -27.53 39.23 -18.27
N VAL A 33 -28.21 40.12 -17.52
CA VAL A 33 -28.29 40.04 -16.05
C VAL A 33 -28.93 38.73 -15.61
N VAL A 34 -30.04 38.32 -16.23
CA VAL A 34 -30.73 37.07 -15.88
C VAL A 34 -29.87 35.84 -16.21
N ASP A 35 -29.18 35.81 -17.35
CA ASP A 35 -28.26 34.69 -17.71
C ASP A 35 -27.09 34.61 -16.72
N LEU A 36 -26.45 35.73 -16.40
CA LEU A 36 -25.34 35.78 -15.45
C LEU A 36 -25.78 35.41 -14.02
N LEU A 37 -26.94 35.87 -13.57
CA LEU A 37 -27.51 35.49 -12.27
C LEU A 37 -27.91 34.01 -12.24
N GLY A 38 -28.50 33.49 -13.30
CA GLY A 38 -28.86 32.07 -13.42
C GLY A 38 -27.63 31.18 -13.28
N ARG A 39 -26.57 31.48 -14.05
CA ARG A 39 -25.29 30.75 -13.98
C ARG A 39 -24.60 30.92 -12.62
N GLY A 40 -24.66 32.11 -12.02
CA GLY A 40 -24.08 32.35 -10.70
C GLY A 40 -24.81 31.57 -9.61
N LEU A 41 -26.15 31.52 -9.66
CA LEU A 41 -26.96 30.74 -8.72
C LEU A 41 -26.76 29.25 -8.89
N GLU A 42 -26.65 28.77 -10.13
CA GLU A 42 -26.32 27.37 -10.43
C GLU A 42 -24.92 27.01 -9.90
N ALA A 43 -23.91 27.84 -10.16
CA ALA A 43 -22.56 27.65 -9.63
C ALA A 43 -22.51 27.61 -8.10
N VAL A 44 -23.25 28.48 -7.41
CA VAL A 44 -23.34 28.49 -5.94
C VAL A 44 -24.13 27.30 -5.41
N ALA A 45 -25.18 26.86 -6.11
CA ALA A 45 -25.93 25.66 -5.75
C ALA A 45 -25.07 24.39 -5.87
N ASP A 46 -24.23 24.31 -6.90
CA ASP A 46 -23.37 23.17 -7.18
C ASP A 46 -22.10 23.16 -6.30
N GLU A 47 -21.67 24.30 -5.77
CA GLU A 47 -20.47 24.40 -4.93
C GLU A 47 -20.51 23.46 -3.71
N LYS A 48 -21.68 23.35 -3.06
CA LYS A 48 -21.86 22.41 -1.94
C LYS A 48 -21.73 20.96 -2.40
N SER A 49 -22.35 20.61 -3.52
CA SER A 49 -22.28 19.27 -4.11
C SER A 49 -20.85 18.87 -4.48
N ILE A 50 -20.10 19.80 -5.08
CA ILE A 50 -18.69 19.61 -5.45
C ILE A 50 -17.84 19.40 -4.19
N ASN A 51 -18.04 20.20 -3.16
CA ASN A 51 -17.31 20.04 -1.89
C ASN A 51 -17.62 18.69 -1.22
N ASP A 52 -18.88 18.25 -1.23
CA ASP A 52 -19.27 16.93 -0.72
C ASP A 52 -18.63 15.79 -1.54
N LEU A 53 -18.57 15.92 -2.87
CA LEU A 53 -17.90 14.99 -3.77
C LEU A 53 -16.39 14.93 -3.51
N LEU A 54 -15.73 16.06 -3.31
CA LEU A 54 -14.30 16.13 -2.98
C LEU A 54 -14.01 15.49 -1.62
N ALA A 55 -14.85 15.74 -0.62
CA ALA A 55 -14.74 15.11 0.69
C ALA A 55 -14.92 13.57 0.59
N ASN A 56 -15.89 13.12 -0.20
CA ASN A 56 -16.11 11.69 -0.45
C ASN A 56 -14.97 11.04 -1.22
N LEU A 57 -14.38 11.75 -2.18
CA LEU A 57 -13.21 11.28 -2.93
C LEU A 57 -12.03 11.13 -1.98
N ALA A 58 -11.73 12.14 -1.16
CA ALA A 58 -10.64 12.08 -0.18
C ALA A 58 -10.81 10.89 0.79
N ARG A 59 -12.03 10.68 1.30
CA ARG A 59 -12.36 9.54 2.16
C ARG A 59 -12.15 8.20 1.45
N THR A 60 -12.74 8.03 0.26
CA THR A 60 -12.62 6.78 -0.51
C THR A 60 -11.16 6.48 -0.87
N THR A 61 -10.37 7.51 -1.19
CA THR A 61 -8.93 7.32 -1.48
C THR A 61 -8.13 6.88 -0.27
N ALA A 62 -8.47 7.38 0.93
CA ALA A 62 -7.83 6.93 2.17
C ALA A 62 -8.22 5.48 2.49
N GLU A 63 -9.51 5.15 2.44
CA GLU A 63 -10.00 3.78 2.65
C GLU A 63 -9.37 2.79 1.65
N LYS A 64 -9.23 3.20 0.38
CA LYS A 64 -8.56 2.38 -0.63
C LYS A 64 -7.08 2.15 -0.30
N ALA A 65 -6.36 3.19 0.14
CA ALA A 65 -4.95 3.07 0.50
C ALA A 65 -4.75 2.10 1.68
N ASP A 66 -5.64 2.17 2.68
CA ASP A 66 -5.62 1.25 3.83
C ASP A 66 -5.87 -0.19 3.39
N VAL A 67 -6.90 -0.44 2.58
CA VAL A 67 -7.21 -1.77 2.06
C VAL A 67 -6.09 -2.30 1.17
N GLU A 68 -5.47 -1.46 0.34
CA GLU A 68 -4.32 -1.86 -0.50
C GLU A 68 -3.12 -2.25 0.36
N ALA A 69 -2.84 -1.52 1.45
CA ALA A 69 -1.79 -1.87 2.39
C ALA A 69 -2.07 -3.22 3.07
N GLU A 70 -3.29 -3.45 3.55
CA GLU A 70 -3.69 -4.75 4.12
C GLU A 70 -3.52 -5.88 3.10
N LEU A 71 -3.95 -5.66 1.86
CA LEU A 71 -3.85 -6.65 0.79
C LEU A 71 -2.38 -7.00 0.46
N VAL A 72 -1.48 -6.01 0.43
CA VAL A 72 -0.05 -6.25 0.27
C VAL A 72 0.51 -7.09 1.42
N THR A 73 0.15 -6.80 2.67
CA THR A 73 0.60 -7.59 3.82
C THR A 73 0.05 -9.02 3.79
N ALA A 74 -1.23 -9.20 3.46
CA ALA A 74 -1.85 -10.52 3.34
C ALA A 74 -1.21 -11.35 2.21
N ARG A 75 -0.91 -10.72 1.06
CA ARG A 75 -0.18 -11.39 -0.04
C ARG A 75 1.23 -11.79 0.37
N ALA A 76 1.94 -10.94 1.10
CA ALA A 76 3.26 -11.28 1.62
C ALA A 76 3.18 -12.49 2.57
N GLN A 77 2.20 -12.51 3.48
CA GLN A 77 1.98 -13.65 4.37
C GLN A 77 1.67 -14.93 3.58
N LEU A 78 0.77 -14.88 2.60
CA LEU A 78 0.45 -16.04 1.76
C LEU A 78 1.67 -16.55 0.98
N ALA A 79 2.50 -15.65 0.45
CA ALA A 79 3.75 -16.02 -0.23
C ALA A 79 4.76 -16.67 0.73
N THR A 80 4.86 -16.19 1.97
CA THR A 80 5.71 -16.85 2.99
C THR A 80 5.19 -18.23 3.38
N LEU A 81 3.88 -18.40 3.47
CA LEU A 81 3.27 -19.70 3.76
C LEU A 81 3.43 -20.69 2.60
N SER A 82 3.30 -20.23 1.34
CA SER A 82 3.50 -21.09 0.19
C SER A 82 4.96 -21.55 0.07
N THR A 83 5.91 -20.64 0.25
CA THR A 83 7.34 -21.00 0.25
C THR A 83 7.72 -21.92 1.42
N PHE A 84 7.10 -21.74 2.59
CA PHE A 84 7.25 -22.68 3.70
C PHE A 84 6.67 -24.05 3.36
N ALA A 85 5.46 -24.12 2.79
CA ALA A 85 4.83 -25.37 2.39
C ALA A 85 5.68 -26.13 1.35
N ASP A 86 6.22 -25.43 0.36
CA ASP A 86 7.12 -26.01 -0.64
C ASP A 86 8.38 -26.59 0.00
N ARG A 87 9.01 -25.85 0.92
CA ARG A 87 10.19 -26.33 1.68
C ARG A 87 9.86 -27.46 2.64
N ALA A 88 8.68 -27.46 3.24
CA ALA A 88 8.22 -28.52 4.12
C ALA A 88 7.99 -29.82 3.32
N GLY A 89 7.54 -29.74 2.07
CA GLY A 89 7.40 -30.90 1.18
C GLY A 89 8.73 -31.43 0.61
N GLN A 90 9.79 -30.62 0.59
CA GLN A 90 11.10 -31.05 0.07
C GLN A 90 11.72 -32.15 0.93
N ARG A 91 12.31 -33.13 0.25
CA ARG A 91 13.07 -34.21 0.88
C ARG A 91 14.40 -33.65 1.39
N VAL A 92 14.57 -33.62 2.72
CA VAL A 92 15.75 -33.02 3.37
C VAL A 92 16.83 -34.06 3.64
N GLY A 93 16.47 -35.35 3.64
CA GLY A 93 17.43 -36.42 3.85
C GLY A 93 16.81 -37.80 3.99
N THR A 94 17.52 -38.67 4.71
CA THR A 94 17.09 -40.01 5.09
C THR A 94 17.15 -40.20 6.59
N CYS A 95 16.22 -40.99 7.15
CA CYS A 95 16.21 -41.32 8.57
C CYS A 95 17.42 -42.21 8.92
N PRO A 96 18.17 -41.90 10.00
CA PRO A 96 19.35 -42.68 10.38
C PRO A 96 19.03 -44.12 10.81
N SER A 97 17.82 -44.38 11.33
CA SER A 97 17.45 -45.70 11.83
C SER A 97 16.84 -46.62 10.77
N CYS A 98 16.14 -46.08 9.78
CA CYS A 98 15.38 -46.88 8.81
C CYS A 98 15.64 -46.52 7.34
N SER A 99 16.60 -45.63 7.07
CA SER A 99 17.08 -45.16 5.75
C SER A 99 16.02 -44.62 4.78
N LYS A 100 14.76 -44.48 5.22
CA LYS A 100 13.65 -43.94 4.43
C LYS A 100 13.75 -42.42 4.25
N PRO A 101 13.17 -41.87 3.16
CA PRO A 101 13.07 -40.43 2.93
C PRO A 101 12.45 -39.71 4.13
N ILE A 102 12.97 -38.54 4.49
CA ILE A 102 12.30 -37.60 5.39
C ILE A 102 12.08 -36.27 4.68
N THR A 103 10.91 -35.68 4.90
CA THR A 103 10.54 -34.35 4.38
C THR A 103 10.82 -33.25 5.39
N GLY A 104 10.80 -31.99 4.96
CA GLY A 104 10.98 -30.85 5.86
C GLY A 104 9.88 -30.77 6.91
N ALA A 105 8.65 -31.14 6.56
CA ALA A 105 7.52 -31.24 7.48
C ALA A 105 7.79 -32.27 8.59
N ASP A 106 8.35 -33.44 8.24
CA ASP A 106 8.69 -34.48 9.21
C ASP A 106 9.75 -34.01 10.21
N LEU A 107 10.69 -33.18 9.74
CA LEU A 107 11.81 -32.67 10.55
C LEU A 107 11.41 -31.46 11.41
N PHE A 108 10.67 -30.49 10.86
CA PHE A 108 10.34 -29.23 11.55
C PHE A 108 9.00 -29.23 12.27
N ALA A 109 7.98 -29.96 11.79
CA ALA A 109 6.65 -29.98 12.40
C ALA A 109 6.40 -31.23 13.24
N VAL A 110 6.70 -32.42 12.70
CA VAL A 110 6.41 -33.70 13.38
C VAL A 110 7.53 -34.14 14.30
N THR A 111 8.77 -33.73 14.01
CA THR A 111 10.02 -34.10 14.73
C THR A 111 10.26 -35.62 14.84
N ARG A 112 9.58 -36.42 14.01
CA ARG A 112 9.67 -37.88 14.02
C ARG A 112 9.61 -38.44 12.61
N CYS A 113 10.27 -39.58 12.39
CA CYS A 113 10.21 -40.25 11.10
C CYS A 113 8.83 -40.89 10.87
N PRO A 114 8.18 -40.69 9.72
CA PRO A 114 6.85 -41.25 9.44
C PRO A 114 6.85 -42.78 9.39
N ALA A 115 7.98 -43.42 9.11
CA ALA A 115 8.06 -44.86 8.93
C ALA A 115 8.41 -45.65 10.20
N CYS A 116 9.28 -45.14 11.05
CA CYS A 116 9.74 -45.84 12.26
C CYS A 116 9.40 -45.12 13.57
N LYS A 117 8.76 -43.94 13.51
CA LYS A 117 8.34 -43.10 14.65
C LYS A 117 9.48 -42.65 15.59
N GLN A 118 10.74 -42.89 15.22
CA GLN A 118 11.92 -42.43 15.97
C GLN A 118 12.03 -40.90 15.90
N PRO A 119 12.50 -40.24 16.98
CA PRO A 119 12.69 -38.80 17.01
C PRO A 119 13.81 -38.39 16.03
N LEU A 120 13.56 -37.34 15.26
CA LEU A 120 14.51 -36.73 14.33
C LEU A 120 15.25 -35.54 14.94
N THR A 121 15.04 -35.26 16.23
CA THR A 121 15.62 -34.14 16.97
C THR A 121 17.15 -34.15 16.97
N GLU A 122 17.78 -35.32 16.86
CA GLU A 122 19.25 -35.44 16.76
C GLU A 122 19.84 -34.85 15.47
N LEU A 123 19.02 -34.69 14.41
CA LEU A 123 19.45 -34.01 13.17
C LEU A 123 19.39 -32.48 13.30
N LEU A 124 18.62 -31.95 14.26
CA LEU A 124 18.56 -30.52 14.57
C LEU A 124 19.58 -30.11 15.64
N ALA A 125 20.09 -31.07 16.41
CA ALA A 125 21.17 -30.81 17.34
C ALA A 125 22.41 -30.40 16.54
N PRO A 126 23.00 -29.21 16.78
CA PRO A 126 24.26 -28.86 16.17
C PRO A 126 25.25 -29.96 16.56
N LYS A 127 25.76 -30.67 15.56
CA LYS A 127 26.74 -31.73 15.76
C LYS A 127 27.91 -31.09 16.52
N ALA A 128 28.05 -31.42 17.81
CA ALA A 128 29.03 -30.84 18.74
C ALA A 128 30.49 -31.24 18.41
N GLY A 129 30.81 -31.35 17.11
CA GLY A 129 32.11 -31.71 16.57
C GLY A 129 32.29 -31.28 15.11
N ALA A 130 31.49 -30.33 14.60
CA ALA A 130 31.65 -29.77 13.25
C ALA A 130 31.99 -28.27 13.28
N VAL A 131 32.98 -27.91 14.10
CA VAL A 131 33.83 -26.72 13.93
C VAL A 131 35.22 -27.23 14.36
N SER A 132 36.23 -27.27 13.49
CA SER A 132 37.04 -26.10 13.20
C SER A 132 37.89 -26.30 11.94
N THR A 133 37.51 -25.70 10.82
CA THR A 133 38.48 -25.25 9.80
C THR A 133 38.08 -23.92 9.16
N LEU A 134 37.30 -23.06 9.87
CA LEU A 134 37.26 -21.65 9.48
C LEU A 134 38.50 -20.99 10.07
N ASP A 135 39.44 -20.68 9.20
CA ASP A 135 40.66 -19.96 9.55
C ASP A 135 40.29 -18.57 10.11
N GLN A 136 41.04 -18.10 11.11
CA GLN A 136 40.74 -16.88 11.88
C GLN A 136 40.62 -15.63 10.98
N ARG A 137 41.23 -15.66 9.79
CA ARG A 137 41.09 -14.66 8.73
C ARG A 137 39.72 -14.64 8.06
N GLU A 138 39.12 -15.80 7.80
CA GLU A 138 37.79 -15.89 7.20
C GLU A 138 36.71 -15.39 8.17
N MET A 139 36.89 -15.64 9.45
CA MET A 139 36.02 -15.10 10.50
C MET A 139 36.12 -13.57 10.59
N LEU A 140 37.31 -12.99 10.46
CA LEU A 140 37.50 -11.53 10.42
C LEU A 140 36.89 -10.89 9.16
N LEU A 141 36.97 -11.56 8.01
CA LEU A 141 36.32 -11.10 6.77
C LEU A 141 34.80 -11.13 6.88
N LEU A 142 34.23 -12.17 7.49
CA LEU A 142 32.78 -12.28 7.71
C LEU A 142 32.26 -11.22 8.68
N VAL A 143 32.99 -10.95 9.77
CA VAL A 143 32.65 -9.89 10.73
C VAL A 143 32.75 -8.51 10.08
N GLY A 144 33.78 -8.27 9.26
CA GLY A 144 33.91 -7.04 8.48
C GLY A 144 32.78 -6.82 7.48
N ALA A 145 32.38 -7.87 6.76
CA ALA A 145 31.28 -7.84 5.80
C ALA A 145 29.92 -7.58 6.48
N LEU A 146 29.66 -8.23 7.61
CA LEU A 146 28.45 -7.99 8.41
C LEU A 146 28.40 -6.57 8.97
N GLY A 147 29.54 -6.04 9.43
CA GLY A 147 29.64 -4.65 9.89
C GLY A 147 29.33 -3.62 8.80
N ALA A 148 29.81 -3.85 7.57
CA ALA A 148 29.52 -2.97 6.44
C ALA A 148 28.04 -2.99 6.04
N VAL A 149 27.42 -4.17 6.01
CA VAL A 149 25.99 -4.31 5.67
C VAL A 149 25.09 -3.62 6.71
N LEU A 150 25.42 -3.78 8.00
CA LEU A 150 24.69 -3.10 9.08
C LEU A 150 24.87 -1.57 9.02
N ALA A 151 26.06 -1.08 8.69
CA ALA A 151 26.30 0.36 8.52
C ALA A 151 25.49 0.95 7.35
N ILE A 152 25.42 0.24 6.22
CA ILE A 152 24.63 0.65 5.05
C ILE A 152 23.12 0.63 5.36
N ALA A 153 22.64 -0.41 6.06
CA ALA A 153 21.24 -0.48 6.48
C ALA A 153 20.88 0.63 7.48
N TYR A 154 21.77 0.93 8.43
CA TYR A 154 21.55 2.01 9.39
C TYR A 154 21.52 3.39 8.71
N LEU A 155 22.40 3.62 7.73
CA LEU A 155 22.40 4.83 6.92
C LEU A 155 21.16 4.96 6.02
N SER A 156 20.60 3.85 5.54
CA SER A 156 19.36 3.90 4.73
C SER A 156 18.12 4.19 5.56
N THR A 157 18.09 3.76 6.82
CA THR A 157 16.97 4.03 7.76
C THR A 157 16.96 5.45 8.34
N LYS A 158 18.02 6.25 8.14
CA LYS A 158 18.18 7.60 8.69
C LYS A 158 17.87 8.72 7.67
N LYS A 159 17.26 8.38 6.54
CA LYS A 159 16.67 9.30 5.56
C LYS A 159 15.15 9.27 5.68
#